data_AF-A0A7L1D8R1-F1
#
_entry.id   AF-A0A7L1D8R1-F1
#
_cell.length_a   1.000
_cell.length_b   1.000
_cell.length_c   1.000
_cell.angle_alpha   90.00
_cell.angle_beta   90.00
_cell.angle_gamma   90.00
#
_symmetry.space_group_name_H-M   'P 1'
#
loop_
_entity.id
_entity.type
_entity.pdbx_description
1 polymer ?
#
loop_
_entity_poly.entity_id
_entity_poly.type
_entity_poly.pdbx_seq_one_letter_code
_entity_poly.pdbx_strand_id
1 'polypeptide(L)'
;LLLEYEIEHPQFPGVPDSQQGFVSLEAGILQPLNMEQLSSVPVIDIVDQQLLQILEAAPSPEPPDPKTCSPRQYLEHYIFPVLLPGLAELLQQAGKENCFEGKRTKFIASDFLTEWLYNKNPKRKDESFTEFFSIPFVKDWLKDHPRPPIPLSLLLSEEEASIIIQSFWRGYRVRCNSEIQELRQWQKKLREERAINKIVKKFWSKQEAK
;
A
#
# COMPACT_ATOMS: atom_id res chain seq x y z
N LEU A 1 51.87 19.25 -12.67
CA LEU A 1 51.95 17.79 -12.39
C LEU A 1 50.57 17.21 -12.62
N LEU A 2 50.40 16.56 -13.77
CA LEU A 2 49.20 15.84 -14.17
C LEU A 2 49.06 14.64 -13.24
N LEU A 3 48.04 14.66 -12.37
CA LEU A 3 47.58 13.47 -11.67
C LEU A 3 46.59 12.77 -12.59
N GLU A 4 47.04 11.68 -13.20
CA GLU A 4 46.19 10.67 -13.81
C GLU A 4 45.21 10.19 -12.75
N TYR A 5 43.94 10.57 -12.89
CA TYR A 5 42.87 10.05 -12.06
C TYR A 5 42.33 8.82 -12.78
N GLU A 6 42.76 7.64 -12.32
CA GLU A 6 42.21 6.35 -12.73
C GLU A 6 40.69 6.42 -12.63
N ILE A 7 40.04 6.35 -13.79
CA ILE A 7 38.60 6.14 -13.85
C ILE A 7 38.40 4.68 -13.47
N GLU A 8 38.13 4.40 -12.19
CA GLU A 8 37.46 3.15 -11.83
C GLU A 8 36.13 3.12 -12.61
N HIS A 9 36.17 2.45 -13.76
CA HIS A 9 34.96 1.95 -14.38
C HIS A 9 34.39 0.94 -13.39
N PRO A 10 33.13 1.06 -12.94
CA PRO A 10 32.49 -0.05 -12.27
C PRO A 10 32.60 -1.24 -13.22
N GLN A 11 33.33 -2.28 -12.82
CA GLN A 11 33.43 -3.49 -13.62
C GLN A 11 32.08 -4.19 -13.54
N PHE A 12 31.22 -3.88 -14.51
CA PHE A 12 29.93 -4.52 -14.67
C PHE A 12 30.17 -5.97 -15.09
N PRO A 13 29.47 -6.95 -14.48
CA PRO A 13 29.55 -8.33 -14.95
C PRO A 13 29.12 -8.33 -16.42
N GLY A 14 30.02 -8.77 -17.29
CA GLY A 14 29.76 -8.90 -18.72
C GLY A 14 28.48 -9.71 -18.91
N VAL A 15 27.61 -9.24 -19.81
CA VAL A 15 26.48 -10.04 -20.28
C VAL A 15 27.08 -11.32 -20.85
N PRO A 16 26.79 -12.51 -20.30
CA PRO A 16 27.26 -13.74 -20.91
C PRO A 16 26.61 -13.86 -22.30
N ASP A 17 27.45 -14.14 -23.29
CA ASP A 17 27.03 -14.46 -24.64
C ASP A 17 25.92 -15.52 -24.61
N SER A 18 24.95 -15.28 -25.49
CA SER A 18 23.80 -16.14 -25.72
C SER A 18 24.24 -17.51 -26.22
N GLN A 19 24.58 -18.42 -25.30
CA GLN A 19 24.58 -19.84 -25.60
C GLN A 19 23.14 -20.34 -25.48
N GLN A 20 22.56 -20.71 -26.63
CA GLN A 20 21.36 -21.53 -26.72
C GLN A 20 21.65 -22.89 -26.07
N GLY A 21 21.46 -22.97 -24.75
CA GLY A 21 21.37 -24.22 -24.01
C GLY A 21 19.90 -24.55 -23.81
N PHE A 22 19.41 -25.58 -24.50
CA PHE A 22 18.18 -26.25 -24.09
C PHE A 22 18.40 -26.84 -22.70
N VAL A 23 17.84 -26.19 -21.68
CA VAL A 23 17.77 -26.74 -20.33
C VAL A 23 16.51 -27.60 -20.25
N SER A 24 16.71 -28.91 -20.22
CA SER A 24 15.70 -29.90 -19.86
C SER A 24 15.19 -29.59 -18.44
N LEU A 25 13.90 -29.27 -18.30
CA LEU A 25 13.25 -29.25 -17.00
C LEU A 25 13.06 -30.70 -16.54
N GLU A 26 14.02 -31.24 -15.80
CA GLU A 26 13.72 -32.41 -14.97
C GLU A 26 12.83 -31.96 -13.80
N ALA A 27 11.66 -32.57 -13.78
CA ALA A 27 10.64 -32.44 -12.77
C ALA A 27 11.16 -32.95 -11.42
N GLY A 28 11.58 -32.02 -10.56
CA GLY A 28 11.61 -32.24 -9.12
C GLY A 28 10.18 -32.33 -8.59
N ILE A 29 9.72 -33.56 -8.37
CA ILE A 29 8.43 -33.90 -7.77
C ILE A 29 8.39 -33.34 -6.35
N LEU A 30 7.83 -32.14 -6.17
CA LEU A 30 7.14 -31.79 -4.94
C LEU A 30 5.66 -32.02 -5.19
N GLN A 31 5.11 -32.98 -4.45
CA GLN A 31 3.72 -33.38 -4.56
C GLN A 31 2.82 -32.14 -4.40
N PRO A 32 1.80 -31.97 -5.25
CA PRO A 32 0.74 -31.01 -4.96
C PRO A 32 0.08 -31.47 -3.66
N LEU A 33 0.09 -30.61 -2.65
CA LEU A 33 -0.78 -30.78 -1.50
C LEU A 33 -2.22 -30.68 -2.04
N ASN A 34 -2.85 -31.85 -2.15
CA ASN A 34 -4.18 -32.05 -2.70
C ASN A 34 -5.19 -31.21 -1.89
N MET A 35 -5.56 -30.05 -2.43
CA MET A 35 -6.54 -29.14 -1.83
C MET A 35 -7.96 -29.50 -2.26
N GLU A 36 -8.27 -30.78 -2.49
CA GLU A 36 -9.62 -31.26 -2.85
C GLU A 36 -10.15 -32.37 -1.92
N GLN A 37 -9.55 -32.59 -0.75
CA GLN A 37 -10.01 -33.62 0.20
C GLN A 37 -10.48 -33.12 1.57
N LEU A 38 -10.78 -31.83 1.73
CA LEU A 38 -11.50 -31.34 2.92
C LEU A 38 -12.95 -30.90 2.64
N SER A 39 -13.43 -31.06 1.41
CA SER A 39 -14.84 -30.84 1.06
C SER A 39 -15.65 -32.12 1.22
N SER A 40 -15.93 -32.52 2.46
CA SER A 40 -17.11 -33.31 2.82
C SER A 40 -17.19 -33.46 4.34
N VAL A 41 -17.65 -32.41 5.03
CA VAL A 41 -18.31 -32.55 6.33
C VAL A 41 -19.37 -31.45 6.45
N PRO A 42 -20.64 -31.76 6.79
CA PRO A 42 -21.70 -30.77 6.97
C PRO A 42 -21.55 -30.10 8.34
N VAL A 43 -20.45 -29.36 8.57
CA VAL A 43 -20.23 -28.64 9.84
C VAL A 43 -20.74 -27.21 9.79
N ILE A 44 -20.77 -26.60 8.59
CA ILE A 44 -21.13 -25.19 8.42
C ILE A 44 -22.62 -24.97 8.73
N ASP A 45 -23.50 -25.91 8.35
CA ASP A 45 -24.93 -25.83 8.67
C ASP A 45 -25.25 -26.00 10.16
N ILE A 46 -24.42 -26.72 10.92
CA ILE A 46 -24.66 -26.95 12.35
C ILE A 46 -24.25 -25.71 13.14
N VAL A 47 -23.13 -25.06 12.78
CA VAL A 47 -22.66 -23.86 13.49
C VAL A 47 -23.57 -22.66 13.22
N ASP A 48 -24.05 -22.48 11.99
CA ASP A 48 -25.00 -21.41 11.67
C ASP A 48 -26.37 -21.63 12.31
N GLN A 49 -26.90 -22.86 12.32
CA GLN A 49 -28.16 -23.14 13.03
C GLN A 49 -28.02 -23.04 14.54
N GLN A 50 -26.87 -23.41 15.11
CA GLN A 50 -26.63 -23.33 16.55
C GLN A 50 -26.37 -21.89 17.02
N LEU A 51 -25.76 -21.04 16.17
CA LEU A 51 -25.60 -19.60 16.44
C LEU A 51 -26.93 -18.84 16.30
N LEU A 52 -27.77 -19.21 15.33
CA LEU A 52 -29.11 -18.67 15.14
C LEU A 52 -30.07 -19.10 16.27
N GLN A 53 -30.00 -20.35 16.74
CA GLN A 53 -30.80 -20.85 17.86
C GLN A 53 -30.44 -20.20 19.21
N ILE A 54 -29.20 -19.72 19.39
CA ILE A 54 -28.78 -19.01 20.60
C ILE A 54 -29.29 -17.56 20.61
N LEU A 55 -29.52 -16.95 19.44
CA LEU A 55 -30.02 -15.57 19.33
C LEU A 55 -31.54 -15.46 19.46
N GLU A 56 -32.29 -16.53 19.18
CA GLU A 56 -33.76 -16.46 19.00
C GLU A 56 -34.58 -16.84 20.27
N ALA A 57 -33.95 -17.26 21.36
CA ALA A 57 -34.64 -17.81 22.53
C ALA A 57 -34.74 -16.89 23.76
N ALA A 58 -34.48 -15.58 23.65
CA ALA A 58 -34.67 -14.65 24.76
C ALA A 58 -35.65 -13.52 24.39
N PRO A 59 -36.72 -13.28 25.18
CA PRO A 59 -37.42 -12.00 25.10
C PRO A 59 -36.36 -10.92 25.36
N SER A 60 -36.24 -9.94 24.45
CA SER A 60 -35.28 -8.83 24.58
C SER A 60 -35.33 -8.33 26.03
N PRO A 61 -34.27 -8.55 26.84
CA PRO A 61 -34.25 -8.02 28.19
C PRO A 61 -34.41 -6.50 28.08
N GLU A 62 -35.13 -5.91 29.03
CA GLU A 62 -35.18 -4.45 29.11
C GLU A 62 -33.75 -3.90 29.10
N PRO A 63 -33.48 -2.83 28.33
CA PRO A 63 -32.13 -2.34 28.14
C PRO A 63 -31.51 -1.99 29.51
N PRO A 64 -30.38 -2.62 29.88
CA PRO A 64 -29.79 -2.46 31.20
C PRO A 64 -29.25 -1.04 31.35
N ASP A 65 -29.55 -0.36 32.46
CA ASP A 65 -29.17 1.05 32.64
C ASP A 65 -27.67 1.30 32.30
N PRO A 66 -27.37 2.16 31.30
CA PRO A 66 -26.01 2.40 30.81
C PRO A 66 -25.01 2.83 31.87
N LYS A 67 -25.48 3.41 32.98
CA LYS A 67 -24.61 3.95 34.04
C LYS A 67 -24.33 2.97 35.17
N THR A 68 -25.10 1.90 35.27
CA THR A 68 -25.04 0.96 36.41
C THR A 68 -24.78 -0.48 35.97
N CYS A 69 -24.90 -0.79 34.68
CA CYS A 69 -24.61 -2.12 34.16
C CYS A 69 -23.10 -2.42 34.13
N SER A 70 -22.78 -3.73 34.05
CA SER A 70 -21.38 -4.15 33.90
C SER A 70 -20.82 -3.74 32.53
N PRO A 71 -19.50 -3.53 32.38
CA PRO A 71 -18.89 -3.19 31.10
C PRO A 71 -19.22 -4.19 29.98
N ARG A 72 -19.32 -5.48 30.32
CA ARG A 72 -19.70 -6.54 29.38
C ARG A 72 -21.13 -6.35 28.86
N GLN A 73 -22.09 -6.15 29.77
CA GLN A 73 -23.49 -5.91 29.40
C GLN A 73 -23.63 -4.64 28.57
N TYR A 74 -22.88 -3.58 28.92
CA TYR A 74 -22.85 -2.34 28.15
C TYR A 74 -22.40 -2.58 26.70
N LEU A 75 -21.29 -3.31 26.51
CA LEU A 75 -20.79 -3.64 25.17
C LEU A 75 -21.80 -4.46 24.38
N GLU A 76 -22.34 -5.52 24.99
CA GLU A 76 -23.30 -6.44 24.35
C GLU A 76 -24.59 -5.74 23.93
N HIS A 77 -25.12 -4.81 24.73
CA HIS A 77 -26.40 -4.15 24.45
C HIS A 77 -26.29 -2.84 23.65
N TYR A 78 -25.23 -2.05 23.85
CA TYR A 78 -25.13 -0.70 23.28
C TYR A 78 -24.13 -0.57 22.15
N ILE A 79 -23.05 -1.35 22.16
CA ILE A 79 -21.94 -1.19 21.21
C ILE A 79 -22.01 -2.24 20.11
N PHE A 80 -22.07 -3.52 20.48
CA PHE A 80 -22.01 -4.64 19.54
C PHE A 80 -23.14 -4.65 18.49
N PRO A 81 -24.40 -4.30 18.79
CA PRO A 81 -25.45 -4.27 17.77
C PRO A 81 -25.18 -3.26 16.64
N VAL A 82 -24.40 -2.22 16.91
CA VAL A 82 -24.02 -1.21 15.92
C VAL A 82 -22.67 -1.54 15.28
N LEU A 83 -21.70 -2.01 16.08
CA LEU A 83 -20.31 -2.19 15.65
C LEU A 83 -20.09 -3.50 14.88
N LEU A 84 -20.68 -4.62 15.34
CA LEU A 84 -20.43 -5.93 14.74
C LEU A 84 -20.83 -6.02 13.26
N PRO A 85 -22.00 -5.48 12.83
CA PRO A 85 -22.34 -5.48 11.41
C PRO A 85 -21.34 -4.67 10.57
N GLY A 86 -20.86 -3.54 11.11
CA GLY A 86 -19.84 -2.71 10.45
C GLY A 86 -18.50 -3.42 10.31
N LEU A 87 -18.09 -4.19 11.34
CA LEU A 87 -16.89 -5.02 11.27
C LEU A 87 -17.03 -6.18 10.28
N ALA A 88 -18.21 -6.79 10.17
CA ALA A 88 -18.48 -7.83 9.19
C ALA A 88 -18.35 -7.29 7.75
N GLU A 89 -18.97 -6.13 7.46
CA GLU A 89 -18.86 -5.44 6.17
C GLU A 89 -17.41 -5.03 5.86
N LEU A 90 -16.67 -4.59 6.88
CA LEU A 90 -15.25 -4.26 6.76
C LEU A 90 -14.42 -5.47 6.34
N LEU A 91 -14.66 -6.64 6.94
CA LEU A 91 -13.94 -7.86 6.56
C LEU A 91 -14.28 -8.30 5.13
N GLN A 92 -15.54 -8.17 4.72
CA GLN A 92 -15.94 -8.44 3.33
C GLN A 92 -15.25 -7.50 2.35
N GLN A 93 -15.20 -6.20 2.65
CA GLN A 93 -14.53 -5.22 1.81
C GLN A 93 -13.01 -5.44 1.77
N ALA A 94 -12.39 -5.76 2.91
CA ALA A 94 -10.98 -6.11 2.99
C ALA A 94 -10.65 -7.34 2.12
N GLY A 95 -11.56 -8.31 2.06
CA GLY A 95 -11.47 -9.45 1.15
C GLY A 95 -11.49 -9.03 -0.32
N LYS A 96 -12.43 -8.18 -0.72
CA LYS A 96 -12.54 -7.65 -2.10
C LYS A 96 -11.30 -6.85 -2.53
N GLU A 97 -10.63 -6.20 -1.59
CA GLU A 97 -9.40 -5.44 -1.84
C GLU A 97 -8.11 -6.27 -1.66
N ASN A 98 -8.23 -7.60 -1.54
CA ASN A 98 -7.11 -8.53 -1.37
C ASN A 98 -6.18 -8.18 -0.19
N CYS A 99 -6.74 -7.61 0.87
CA CYS A 99 -5.98 -7.13 2.03
C CYS A 99 -5.32 -8.27 2.82
N PHE A 100 -5.82 -9.51 2.68
CA PHE A 100 -5.32 -10.67 3.41
C PHE A 100 -4.11 -11.35 2.75
N GLU A 101 -3.84 -11.04 1.47
CA GLU A 101 -2.76 -11.64 0.70
C GLU A 101 -1.47 -10.80 0.77
N GLY A 102 -1.63 -9.47 0.80
CA GLY A 102 -0.52 -8.52 0.78
C GLY A 102 -0.02 -8.12 2.17
N LYS A 103 1.30 -7.89 2.31
CA LYS A 103 1.88 -7.26 3.52
C LYS A 103 1.52 -5.78 3.68
N ARG A 104 1.04 -5.13 2.61
CA ARG A 104 0.69 -3.71 2.59
C ARG A 104 -0.56 -3.52 1.74
N THR A 105 -1.44 -2.63 2.18
CA THR A 105 -2.75 -2.38 1.55
C THR A 105 -2.94 -0.88 1.38
N LYS A 106 -3.66 -0.49 0.32
CA LYS A 106 -4.18 0.89 0.18
C LYS A 106 -5.43 1.11 1.03
N PHE A 107 -6.13 0.03 1.38
CA PHE A 107 -7.34 0.05 2.18
C PHE A 107 -7.03 0.45 3.63
N ILE A 108 -7.73 1.47 4.14
CA ILE A 108 -7.62 1.93 5.52
C ILE A 108 -8.90 1.52 6.26
N ALA A 109 -8.80 0.46 7.05
CA ALA A 109 -9.92 -0.13 7.79
C ALA A 109 -10.67 0.88 8.68
N SER A 110 -9.94 1.74 9.38
CA SER A 110 -10.52 2.77 10.25
C SER A 110 -11.32 3.82 9.47
N ASP A 111 -10.89 4.19 8.26
CA ASP A 111 -11.61 5.15 7.43
C ASP A 111 -12.93 4.57 6.96
N PHE A 112 -12.87 3.33 6.43
CA PHE A 112 -14.06 2.58 6.03
C PHE A 112 -15.05 2.44 7.18
N LEU A 113 -14.59 2.02 8.36
CA LEU A 113 -15.49 1.82 9.50
C LEU A 113 -16.12 3.14 9.96
N THR A 114 -15.36 4.22 9.93
CA THR A 114 -15.86 5.55 10.28
C THR A 114 -16.94 6.00 9.29
N GLU A 115 -16.71 5.85 8.00
CA GLU A 115 -17.67 6.15 6.95
C GLU A 115 -18.93 5.29 7.06
N TRP A 116 -18.76 3.98 7.30
CA TRP A 116 -19.85 3.03 7.45
C TRP A 116 -20.72 3.40 8.65
N LEU A 117 -20.12 3.61 9.82
CA LEU A 117 -20.84 3.98 11.06
C LEU A 117 -21.55 5.33 10.92
N TYR A 118 -20.91 6.29 10.22
CA TYR A 118 -21.50 7.60 9.99
C TYR A 118 -22.74 7.50 9.10
N ASN A 119 -22.66 6.79 7.98
CA ASN A 119 -23.78 6.66 7.04
C ASN A 119 -24.88 5.71 7.53
N LYS A 120 -24.56 4.73 8.38
CA LYS A 120 -25.55 3.83 9.01
C LYS A 120 -26.16 4.38 10.29
N ASN A 121 -25.82 5.61 10.68
CA ASN A 121 -26.39 6.25 11.85
C ASN A 121 -27.91 6.45 11.68
N PRO A 122 -28.76 5.89 12.58
CA PRO A 122 -30.21 6.05 12.50
C PRO A 122 -30.71 7.50 12.52
N LYS A 123 -29.89 8.44 13.00
CA LYS A 123 -30.20 9.87 12.99
C LYS A 123 -30.08 10.54 11.61
N ARG A 124 -29.47 9.85 10.64
CA ARG A 124 -29.17 10.34 9.28
C ARG A 124 -29.97 9.62 8.18
N LYS A 125 -31.07 8.94 8.52
CA LYS A 125 -31.82 8.09 7.56
C LYS A 125 -32.27 8.80 6.28
N ASP A 126 -32.53 10.11 6.37
CA ASP A 126 -33.01 10.92 5.24
C ASP A 126 -31.89 11.70 4.53
N GLU A 127 -30.64 11.54 4.97
CA GLU A 127 -29.49 12.22 4.38
C GLU A 127 -28.83 11.33 3.31
N SER A 128 -28.24 11.97 2.30
CA SER A 128 -27.48 11.24 1.28
C SER A 128 -26.18 10.67 1.85
N PHE A 129 -25.69 9.64 1.17
CA PHE A 129 -24.39 9.06 1.45
C PHE A 129 -23.30 10.15 1.45
N THR A 130 -22.46 10.12 2.49
CA THR A 130 -21.34 11.06 2.68
C THR A 130 -20.04 10.27 2.68
N GLU A 131 -19.18 10.54 1.70
CA GLU A 131 -17.83 9.98 1.64
C GLU A 131 -16.98 10.41 2.84
N PHE A 132 -16.01 9.58 3.23
CA PHE A 132 -15.15 9.74 4.40
C PHE A 132 -14.55 11.15 4.54
N PHE A 133 -13.92 11.67 3.47
CA PHE A 133 -13.26 12.99 3.49
C PHE A 133 -14.26 14.16 3.56
N SER A 134 -15.54 13.91 3.29
CA SER A 134 -16.61 14.91 3.33
C SER A 134 -17.34 14.94 4.68
N ILE A 135 -17.09 13.96 5.57
CA ILE A 135 -17.67 13.94 6.92
C ILE A 135 -17.18 15.16 7.71
N PRO A 136 -18.08 15.96 8.33
CA PRO A 136 -17.71 17.26 8.93
C PRO A 136 -16.57 17.19 9.94
N PHE A 137 -16.67 16.29 10.93
CA PHE A 137 -15.64 16.17 11.97
C PHE A 137 -14.32 15.61 11.43
N VAL A 138 -14.37 14.76 10.40
CA VAL A 138 -13.17 14.23 9.74
C VAL A 138 -12.49 15.34 8.96
N LYS A 139 -13.25 16.09 8.17
CA LYS A 139 -12.76 17.20 7.36
C LYS A 139 -12.12 18.27 8.22
N ASP A 140 -12.74 18.63 9.34
CA ASP A 140 -12.20 19.62 10.27
C ASP A 140 -10.93 19.11 10.95
N TRP A 141 -10.92 17.85 11.40
CA TRP A 141 -9.72 17.24 11.98
C TRP A 141 -8.53 17.23 11.00
N LEU A 142 -8.77 16.85 9.75
CA LEU A 142 -7.72 16.72 8.72
C LEU A 142 -7.14 18.07 8.27
N LYS A 143 -7.81 19.21 8.53
CA LYS A 143 -7.23 20.53 8.26
C LYS A 143 -6.02 20.79 9.15
N ASP A 144 -6.17 20.51 10.45
CA ASP A 144 -5.12 20.72 11.43
C ASP A 144 -4.12 19.55 11.44
N HIS A 145 -4.55 18.36 11.00
CA HIS A 145 -3.80 17.10 11.10
C HIS A 145 -3.74 16.41 9.71
N PRO A 146 -2.99 16.98 8.74
CA PRO A 146 -2.91 16.41 7.41
C PRO A 146 -2.24 15.04 7.44
N ARG A 147 -2.80 14.10 6.66
CA ARG A 147 -2.23 12.74 6.56
C ARG A 147 -0.95 12.73 5.73
N PRO A 148 0.01 11.84 6.05
CA PRO A 148 1.13 11.57 5.16
C PRO A 148 0.63 11.08 3.79
N PRO A 149 1.34 11.42 2.69
CA PRO A 149 0.98 10.93 1.37
C PRO A 149 1.11 9.41 1.29
N ILE A 150 0.14 8.77 0.64
CA ILE A 150 0.16 7.32 0.40
C ILE A 150 1.31 7.03 -0.58
N PRO A 151 2.17 6.03 -0.31
CA PRO A 151 3.28 5.72 -1.20
C PRO A 151 2.76 5.28 -2.57
N LEU A 152 3.40 5.77 -3.64
CA LEU A 152 3.04 5.49 -5.04
C LEU A 152 2.90 3.99 -5.33
N SER A 153 3.75 3.15 -4.73
CA SER A 153 3.71 1.70 -4.90
C SER A 153 2.38 1.05 -4.49
N LEU A 154 1.58 1.71 -3.65
CA LEU A 154 0.25 1.23 -3.24
C LEU A 154 -0.89 1.81 -4.10
N LEU A 155 -0.62 2.89 -4.84
CA LEU A 155 -1.60 3.58 -5.66
C LEU A 155 -1.59 3.07 -7.11
N LEU A 156 -0.41 2.70 -7.62
CA LEU A 156 -0.24 2.27 -9.01
C LEU A 156 -0.90 0.91 -9.26
N SER A 157 -1.57 0.80 -10.41
CA SER A 157 -1.94 -0.51 -10.94
C SER A 157 -0.70 -1.29 -11.39
N GLU A 158 -0.86 -2.60 -11.59
CA GLU A 158 0.22 -3.43 -12.12
C GLU A 158 0.67 -2.95 -13.51
N GLU A 159 -0.28 -2.55 -14.36
CA GLU A 159 -0.02 -2.03 -15.69
C GLU A 159 0.76 -0.71 -15.64
N GLU A 160 0.32 0.24 -14.80
CA GLU A 160 1.00 1.52 -14.64
C GLU A 160 2.41 1.34 -14.09
N ALA A 161 2.57 0.51 -13.07
CA ALA A 161 3.87 0.17 -12.50
C ALA A 161 4.77 -0.48 -13.56
N SER A 162 4.22 -1.39 -14.40
CA SER A 162 4.97 -2.05 -15.46
C SER A 162 5.48 -1.04 -16.51
N ILE A 163 4.65 -0.09 -16.93
CA ILE A 163 5.03 0.95 -17.90
C ILE A 163 6.15 1.80 -17.32
N ILE A 164 6.03 2.22 -16.05
CA ILE A 164 7.05 3.00 -15.35
C ILE A 164 8.36 2.21 -15.34
N ILE A 165 8.36 0.98 -14.82
CA ILE A 165 9.56 0.14 -14.71
C ILE A 165 10.20 -0.10 -16.07
N GLN A 166 9.42 -0.46 -17.08
CA GLN A 166 9.91 -0.72 -18.43
C GLN A 166 10.50 0.53 -19.08
N SER A 167 9.88 1.69 -18.91
CA SER A 167 10.41 2.96 -19.44
C SER A 167 11.74 3.32 -18.78
N PHE A 168 11.86 3.16 -17.46
CA PHE A 168 13.10 3.34 -16.72
C PHE A 168 14.18 2.38 -17.18
N TRP A 169 13.85 1.11 -17.39
CA TRP A 169 14.78 0.08 -17.87
C TRP A 169 15.30 0.37 -19.28
N ARG A 170 14.41 0.71 -20.22
CA ARG A 170 14.80 1.11 -21.58
C ARG A 170 15.75 2.31 -21.54
N GLY A 171 15.41 3.32 -20.75
CA GLY A 171 16.27 4.49 -20.54
C GLY A 171 17.59 4.14 -19.85
N TYR A 172 17.61 3.19 -18.90
CA TYR A 172 18.83 2.69 -18.29
C TYR A 172 19.73 1.99 -19.31
N ARG A 173 19.18 1.08 -20.13
CA ARG A 173 19.95 0.39 -21.18
C ARG A 173 20.62 1.35 -22.14
N VAL A 174 19.93 2.39 -22.59
CA VAL A 174 20.52 3.43 -23.46
C VAL A 174 21.67 4.15 -22.75
N ARG A 175 21.55 4.39 -21.45
CA ARG A 175 22.62 5.02 -20.64
C ARG A 175 23.83 4.13 -20.39
N CYS A 176 23.68 2.82 -20.56
CA CYS A 176 24.80 1.89 -20.48
C CYS A 176 25.64 1.87 -21.77
N ASN A 177 25.15 2.41 -22.89
CA ASN A 177 25.92 2.49 -24.12
C ASN A 177 27.10 3.47 -23.95
N SER A 178 28.32 3.04 -24.33
CA SER A 178 29.56 3.81 -24.19
C SER A 178 29.48 5.18 -24.86
N GLU A 179 28.97 5.25 -26.09
CA GLU A 179 28.83 6.51 -26.83
C GLU A 179 27.91 7.51 -26.08
N ILE A 180 26.85 6.99 -25.46
CA ILE A 180 25.92 7.80 -24.66
C ILE A 180 26.58 8.25 -23.35
N GLN A 181 27.42 7.41 -22.74
CA GLN A 181 28.18 7.79 -21.54
C GLN A 181 29.21 8.87 -21.85
N GLU A 182 29.96 8.74 -22.93
CA GLU A 182 30.91 9.75 -23.40
C GLU A 182 30.21 11.08 -23.67
N LEU A 183 29.08 11.06 -24.39
CA LEU A 183 28.27 12.26 -24.62
C LEU A 183 27.81 12.90 -23.30
N ARG A 184 27.39 12.10 -22.32
CA ARG A 184 26.98 12.61 -20.99
C ARG A 184 28.13 13.25 -20.24
N GLN A 185 29.32 12.65 -20.27
CA GLN A 185 30.53 13.20 -19.66
C GLN A 185 30.93 14.51 -20.34
N TRP A 186 30.93 14.55 -21.67
CA TRP A 186 31.19 15.76 -22.45
C TRP A 186 30.19 16.88 -22.12
N GLN A 187 28.89 16.58 -22.09
CA GLN A 187 27.85 17.54 -21.70
C GLN A 187 28.02 18.04 -20.25
N LYS A 188 28.48 17.18 -19.33
CA LYS A 188 28.79 17.57 -17.95
C LYS A 188 29.95 18.56 -17.92
N LYS A 189 31.05 18.26 -18.63
CA LYS A 189 32.21 19.14 -18.74
C LYS A 189 31.85 20.51 -19.31
N LEU A 190 31.03 20.56 -20.37
CA LEU A 190 30.55 21.83 -20.92
C LEU A 190 29.74 22.67 -19.93
N ARG A 191 28.90 22.04 -19.09
CA ARG A 191 28.14 22.77 -18.05
C ARG A 191 29.06 23.34 -16.98
N GLU A 192 30.07 22.58 -16.59
CA GLU A 192 31.09 23.02 -15.64
C GLU A 192 31.91 24.18 -16.22
N GLU A 193 32.34 24.07 -17.48
CA GLU A 193 33.06 25.11 -18.21
C GLU A 193 32.25 26.40 -18.34
N ARG A 194 30.96 26.29 -18.71
CA ARG A 194 30.05 27.44 -18.74
C ARG A 194 29.83 28.06 -17.35
N ALA A 195 29.92 27.25 -16.30
CA ALA A 195 29.78 27.69 -14.92
C ALA A 195 31.09 28.20 -14.28
N ILE A 196 32.23 28.18 -15.00
CA ILE A 196 33.55 28.61 -14.48
C ILE A 196 33.46 30.02 -13.90
N ASN A 197 32.85 30.97 -14.60
CA ASN A 197 32.73 32.35 -14.12
C ASN A 197 32.00 32.45 -12.78
N LYS A 198 31.00 31.58 -12.54
CA LYS A 198 30.27 31.52 -11.26
C LYS A 198 31.14 30.89 -10.17
N ILE A 199 31.89 29.85 -10.49
CA ILE A 199 32.81 29.15 -9.57
C ILE A 199 33.94 30.10 -9.13
N VAL A 200 34.57 30.79 -10.09
CA VAL A 200 35.64 31.77 -9.85
C VAL A 200 35.13 32.93 -9.00
N LYS A 201 33.96 33.50 -9.33
CA LYS A 201 33.36 34.57 -8.51
C LYS A 201 33.12 34.11 -7.07
N LYS A 202 32.58 32.90 -6.89
CA LYS A 202 32.31 32.32 -5.55
C LYS A 202 33.60 32.03 -4.76
N PHE A 203 34.68 31.69 -5.44
CA PHE A 203 36.01 31.52 -4.84
C PHE A 203 36.56 32.86 -4.33
N TRP A 204 36.54 33.91 -5.14
CA TRP A 204 37.03 35.24 -4.76
C TRP A 204 36.22 35.86 -3.62
N SER A 205 34.89 35.78 -3.67
CA SER A 205 34.05 36.24 -2.57
C SER A 205 34.32 35.52 -1.24
N LYS A 206 34.84 34.28 -1.25
CA LYS A 206 35.28 33.58 -0.04
C LYS A 206 36.66 34.03 0.46
N GLN A 207 37.57 34.39 -0.45
CA GLN A 207 38.90 34.90 -0.09
C GLN A 207 38.82 36.31 0.49
N GLU A 208 37.95 37.17 -0.06
CA GLU A 208 37.75 38.54 0.42
C GLU A 208 37.06 38.64 1.78
N ALA A 209 36.34 37.60 2.20
CA ALA A 209 35.65 37.54 3.49
C ALA A 209 36.53 37.02 4.65
N LYS A 210 37.80 36.74 4.38
CA LYS A 210 38.77 36.17 5.33
C LYS A 210 39.81 37.21 5.71
#